data_AF-A0A9X4H878-F1
#
_entry.id   AF-A0A9X4H878-F1
#
_cell.length_a   1.000
_cell.length_b   1.000
_cell.length_c   1.000
_cell.angle_alpha   90.00
_cell.angle_beta   90.00
_cell.angle_gamma   90.00
#
_symmetry.space_group_name_H-M   'P 1'
#
loop_
_entity.id
_entity.type
_entity.pdbx_description
1 polymer ?
#
loop_
_entity_poly.entity_id
_entity_poly.type
_entity_poly.pdbx_seq_one_letter_code
_entity_poly.pdbx_strand_id
1 'polypeptide(L)'
;AFSVAERQLHGLLLNMRRVVSRIYGALFRGSLALSTLTACAGGNMRSDYKKKDVQPVKVERTEGNSIQITYHMPAESLFYSPGVDFANDPGVLRIAIRRCGINEKCDAMAKAAMPPAEPWTPKVTVPYAGEKVVLVYSDSEETLTP
;
A
#
# COMPACT_ATOMS: atom_id res chain seq x y z
N ALA A 1 -43.08 8.89 -33.25
CA ALA A 1 -41.68 8.46 -33.20
C ALA A 1 -41.31 8.17 -31.76
N PHE A 2 -41.17 6.89 -31.44
CA PHE A 2 -40.58 6.37 -30.21
C PHE A 2 -39.49 5.39 -30.68
N SER A 3 -38.32 5.48 -30.06
CA SER A 3 -37.03 5.06 -30.63
C SER A 3 -36.86 3.53 -30.73
N VAL A 4 -36.17 3.09 -31.78
CA VAL A 4 -35.82 1.70 -32.11
C VAL A 4 -34.95 1.02 -31.03
N ALA A 5 -34.44 1.77 -30.06
CA ALA A 5 -33.55 1.28 -29.01
C ALA A 5 -34.23 0.55 -27.82
N GLU A 6 -35.53 0.72 -27.58
CA GLU A 6 -36.19 0.14 -26.38
C GLU A 6 -36.64 -1.33 -26.56
N ARG A 7 -36.64 -1.89 -27.77
CA ARG A 7 -37.05 -3.29 -28.02
C ARG A 7 -35.92 -4.32 -27.90
N GLN A 8 -34.65 -3.91 -27.87
CA GLN A 8 -33.52 -4.83 -27.80
C GLN A 8 -33.08 -5.21 -26.37
N LEU A 9 -33.37 -4.39 -25.36
CA LEU A 9 -32.93 -4.63 -23.97
C LEU A 9 -33.73 -5.71 -23.24
N HIS A 10 -34.98 -5.98 -23.63
CA HIS A 10 -35.79 -7.03 -23.00
C HIS A 10 -35.47 -8.46 -23.48
N GLY A 11 -34.86 -8.63 -24.67
CA GLY A 11 -34.53 -9.95 -25.22
C GLY A 11 -33.25 -10.59 -24.65
N LEU A 12 -32.28 -9.78 -24.23
CA LEU A 12 -30.97 -10.25 -23.76
C LEU A 12 -30.95 -10.65 -22.27
N LEU A 13 -31.82 -10.07 -21.45
CA LEU A 13 -31.89 -10.36 -20.00
C LEU A 13 -32.53 -11.72 -19.67
N LEU A 14 -33.34 -12.28 -20.57
CA LEU A 14 -34.04 -13.56 -20.37
C LEU A 14 -33.20 -14.78 -20.79
N ASN A 15 -32.20 -14.61 -21.65
CA ASN A 15 -31.40 -15.72 -22.16
C ASN A 15 -30.22 -16.10 -21.24
N MET A 16 -29.64 -15.13 -20.50
CA MET A 16 -28.58 -15.44 -19.52
C MET A 16 -29.10 -16.14 -18.26
N ARG A 17 -30.33 -15.85 -17.81
CA ARG A 17 -30.91 -16.51 -16.63
C ARG A 17 -31.21 -18.00 -16.85
N ARG A 18 -31.41 -18.46 -18.09
CA ARG A 18 -31.68 -19.87 -18.41
C ARG A 18 -30.43 -20.74 -18.50
N VAL A 19 -29.27 -20.18 -18.86
CA VAL A 19 -28.03 -20.96 -19.01
C VAL A 19 -27.41 -21.30 -17.65
N VAL A 20 -27.47 -20.38 -16.69
CA VAL A 20 -26.86 -20.59 -15.36
C VAL A 20 -27.63 -21.63 -14.52
N SER A 21 -28.94 -21.83 -14.77
CA SER A 21 -29.77 -22.77 -14.02
C SER A 21 -29.60 -24.25 -14.42
N ARG A 22 -28.85 -24.57 -15.48
CA ARG A 22 -28.65 -25.96 -15.96
C ARG A 22 -27.39 -26.66 -15.43
N ILE A 23 -26.58 -25.98 -14.63
CA ILE A 23 -25.38 -26.59 -14.00
C ILE A 23 -25.69 -27.09 -12.57
N TYR A 24 -26.92 -26.85 -12.07
CA TYR A 24 -27.50 -27.55 -10.92
C TYR A 24 -27.85 -28.98 -11.31
N GLY A 25 -26.93 -29.93 -11.14
CA GLY A 25 -27.27 -31.33 -11.42
C GLY A 25 -26.16 -32.36 -11.36
N ALA A 26 -25.35 -32.40 -10.30
CA ALA A 26 -24.67 -33.63 -9.92
C ALA A 26 -24.25 -33.59 -8.44
N LEU A 27 -24.98 -34.35 -7.61
CA LEU A 27 -24.66 -34.66 -6.23
C LEU A 27 -23.35 -35.47 -6.15
N PHE A 28 -22.33 -34.94 -5.48
CA PHE A 28 -21.38 -35.77 -4.74
C PHE A 28 -21.12 -35.15 -3.38
N ARG A 29 -21.44 -35.92 -2.35
CA ARG A 29 -21.22 -35.64 -0.93
C ARG A 29 -19.71 -35.48 -0.67
N GLY A 30 -19.34 -34.39 -0.03
CA GLY A 30 -18.00 -34.18 0.51
C GLY A 30 -17.91 -32.81 1.16
N SER A 31 -18.11 -32.75 2.47
CA SER A 31 -17.91 -31.54 3.27
C SER A 31 -16.47 -31.05 3.14
N LEU A 32 -16.27 -29.93 2.47
CA LEU A 32 -15.06 -29.12 2.55
C LEU A 32 -15.51 -27.70 2.88
N ALA A 33 -15.58 -27.40 4.18
CA ALA A 33 -15.66 -26.04 4.66
C ALA A 33 -14.33 -25.35 4.28
N LEU A 34 -14.29 -24.71 3.11
CA LEU A 34 -13.24 -23.74 2.82
C LEU A 34 -13.57 -22.49 3.63
N SER A 35 -12.99 -22.43 4.83
CA SER A 35 -12.77 -21.18 5.54
C SER A 35 -11.90 -20.30 4.65
N THR A 36 -12.52 -19.44 3.85
CA THR A 36 -11.81 -18.31 3.24
C THR A 36 -11.43 -17.41 4.41
N LEU A 37 -10.21 -17.58 4.91
CA LEU A 37 -9.54 -16.55 5.68
C LEU A 37 -9.56 -15.32 4.77
N THR A 38 -10.43 -14.36 5.08
CA THR A 38 -10.25 -12.98 4.67
C THR A 38 -8.90 -12.56 5.23
N ALA A 39 -7.84 -12.77 4.45
CA ALA A 39 -6.56 -12.15 4.69
C ALA A 39 -6.87 -10.67 4.86
N CYS A 40 -6.58 -10.15 6.05
CA CYS A 40 -6.73 -8.75 6.38
C CYS A 40 -6.17 -7.95 5.20
N ALA A 41 -7.00 -7.13 4.57
CA ALA A 41 -6.55 -6.16 3.59
C ALA A 41 -5.75 -5.09 4.36
N GLY A 42 -4.54 -5.45 4.81
CA GLY A 42 -3.51 -4.47 5.07
C GLY A 42 -3.23 -3.81 3.73
N GLY A 43 -3.37 -2.48 3.68
CA GLY A 43 -3.22 -1.70 2.44
C GLY A 43 -2.02 -2.18 1.63
N ASN A 44 -2.17 -2.20 0.31
CA ASN A 44 -1.25 -2.75 -0.71
C ASN A 44 0.13 -2.03 -0.78
N MET A 45 0.62 -1.52 0.33
CA MET A 45 1.90 -0.87 0.45
C MET A 45 2.98 -1.91 0.70
N ARG A 46 4.00 -1.88 -0.16
CA ARG A 46 5.17 -2.74 -0.09
C ARG A 46 6.41 -1.88 0.07
N SER A 47 7.33 -2.39 0.88
CA SER A 47 8.67 -1.86 1.08
C SER A 47 9.68 -2.92 0.65
N ASP A 48 10.79 -2.47 0.08
CA ASP A 48 11.89 -3.35 -0.36
C ASP A 48 13.01 -3.43 0.69
N TYR A 49 13.01 -2.53 1.67
CA TYR A 49 14.00 -2.52 2.75
C TYR A 49 13.58 -3.43 3.90
N LYS A 50 14.52 -4.18 4.47
CA LYS A 50 14.30 -4.88 5.75
C LYS A 50 14.45 -3.89 6.89
N LYS A 51 13.80 -4.17 8.01
CA LYS A 51 13.88 -3.32 9.20
C LYS A 51 15.33 -3.02 9.59
N LYS A 52 16.17 -4.04 9.68
CA LYS A 52 17.56 -3.89 10.13
C LYS A 52 18.44 -3.00 9.24
N ASP A 53 18.08 -2.81 7.97
CA ASP A 53 18.93 -2.11 7.01
C ASP A 53 18.80 -0.58 7.14
N VAL A 54 17.61 -0.11 7.54
CA VAL A 54 17.26 1.32 7.59
C VAL A 54 17.25 1.92 9.00
N GLN A 55 17.66 1.14 9.99
CA GLN A 55 17.69 1.56 11.39
C GLN A 55 18.97 2.37 11.70
N PRO A 56 18.91 3.34 12.62
CA PRO A 56 17.76 3.69 13.45
C PRO A 56 16.70 4.50 12.69
N VAL A 57 15.42 4.21 12.94
CA VAL A 57 14.29 5.03 12.48
C VAL A 57 13.73 5.84 13.64
N LYS A 58 13.53 7.14 13.42
CA LYS A 58 12.89 8.07 14.36
C LYS A 58 11.72 8.76 13.67
N VAL A 59 10.65 8.96 14.42
CA VAL A 59 9.48 9.71 13.99
C VAL A 59 9.20 10.76 15.05
N GLU A 60 9.10 12.01 14.63
CA GLU A 60 8.87 13.15 15.52
C GLU A 60 7.78 14.03 14.91
N ARG A 61 6.89 14.58 15.75
CA ARG A 61 5.97 15.63 15.28
C ARG A 61 6.74 16.89 14.93
N THR A 62 6.41 17.47 13.78
CA THR A 62 6.87 18.79 13.39
C THR A 62 5.79 19.84 13.61
N GLU A 63 6.16 21.12 13.51
CA GLU A 63 5.17 22.21 13.60
C GLU A 63 4.06 22.02 12.54
N GLY A 64 2.80 22.13 12.97
CA GLY A 64 1.63 21.88 12.14
C GLY A 64 1.15 20.42 12.10
N ASN A 65 0.39 20.06 11.06
CA ASN A 65 -0.19 18.73 10.84
C ASN A 65 0.78 17.84 10.04
N SER A 66 2.00 17.66 10.55
CA SER A 66 3.03 16.87 9.89
C SER A 66 3.92 16.12 10.87
N ILE A 67 4.54 15.05 10.38
CA ILE A 67 5.60 14.31 11.08
C ILE A 67 6.86 14.33 10.24
N GLN A 68 8.01 14.33 10.91
CA GLN A 68 9.31 14.11 10.30
C GLN A 68 9.80 12.71 10.63
N ILE A 69 10.20 12.00 9.59
CA ILE A 69 10.74 10.65 9.65
C ILE A 69 12.20 10.75 9.30
N THR A 70 13.03 10.22 10.18
CA THR A 70 14.47 10.17 10.00
C THR A 70 14.89 8.70 10.04
N TYR A 71 15.65 8.25 9.04
CA TYR A 71 16.12 6.86 8.97
C TYR A 71 17.55 6.81 8.45
N HIS A 72 18.22 5.67 8.63
CA HIS A 72 19.54 5.46 8.04
C HIS A 72 19.38 5.01 6.58
N MET A 73 20.03 5.69 5.64
CA MET A 73 20.06 5.28 4.24
C MET A 73 21.20 4.27 4.03
N PRO A 74 20.91 3.03 3.61
CA PRO A 74 21.95 2.04 3.33
C PRO A 74 22.82 2.49 2.15
N ALA A 75 24.13 2.28 2.27
CA ALA A 75 25.05 2.50 1.16
C ALA A 75 24.95 1.35 0.15
N GLU A 76 24.18 1.56 -0.92
CA GLU A 76 24.00 0.59 -2.00
C GLU A 76 24.62 1.12 -3.30
N SER A 77 25.23 0.25 -4.10
CA SER A 77 25.91 0.67 -5.34
C SER A 77 24.95 0.88 -6.52
N LEU A 78 23.83 0.16 -6.54
CA LEU A 78 22.87 0.15 -7.65
C LEU A 78 21.49 0.71 -7.27
N PHE A 79 21.32 1.07 -5.99
CA PHE A 79 20.04 1.48 -5.44
C PHE A 79 20.22 2.71 -4.54
N TYR A 80 19.16 3.47 -4.38
CA TYR A 80 19.10 4.60 -3.47
C TYR A 80 17.67 4.76 -2.96
N SER A 81 17.50 5.52 -1.87
CA SER A 81 16.19 5.83 -1.32
C SER A 81 15.81 7.29 -1.62
N PRO A 82 14.87 7.56 -2.55
CA PRO A 82 14.44 8.94 -2.82
C PRO A 82 13.50 9.52 -1.75
N GLY A 83 13.03 8.70 -0.81
CA GLY A 83 12.06 9.09 0.21
C GLY A 83 11.12 7.95 0.58
N VAL A 84 9.88 8.31 0.96
CA VAL A 84 8.86 7.35 1.39
C VAL A 84 7.57 7.49 0.61
N ASP A 85 6.89 6.36 0.45
CA ASP A 85 5.48 6.33 0.07
C ASP A 85 4.64 6.25 1.34
N PHE A 86 3.45 6.83 1.30
CA PHE A 86 2.54 6.82 2.43
C PHE A 86 1.10 6.66 1.96
N ALA A 87 0.29 6.02 2.80
CA ALA A 87 -1.13 5.80 2.55
C ALA A 87 -1.91 6.07 3.83
N ASN A 88 -3.00 6.82 3.70
CA ASN A 88 -3.94 7.09 4.78
C ASN A 88 -5.04 6.04 4.73
N ASP A 89 -4.87 4.97 5.50
CA ASP A 89 -5.94 4.04 5.81
C ASP A 89 -6.78 4.61 6.97
N PRO A 90 -8.03 4.16 7.18
CA PRO A 90 -8.88 4.67 8.26
C PRO A 90 -8.20 4.60 9.64
N GLY A 91 -7.77 5.75 10.16
CA GLY A 91 -7.08 5.88 11.46
C GLY A 91 -5.63 5.40 11.51
N VAL A 92 -5.03 5.05 10.37
CA VAL A 92 -3.65 4.56 10.28
C VAL A 92 -2.91 5.21 9.10
N LEU A 93 -1.84 5.94 9.41
CA LEU A 93 -0.88 6.42 8.43
C LEU A 93 0.16 5.32 8.22
N ARG A 94 0.03 4.58 7.13
CA ARG A 94 1.04 3.59 6.73
C ARG A 94 2.12 4.29 5.92
N ILE A 95 3.37 3.87 6.11
CA ILE A 95 4.53 4.46 5.45
C ILE A 95 5.45 3.34 4.98
N ALA A 96 6.09 3.48 3.82
CA ALA A 96 7.12 2.57 3.32
C ALA A 96 8.29 3.35 2.74
N ILE A 97 9.50 3.01 3.17
CA ILE A 97 10.72 3.59 2.59
C ILE A 97 10.93 3.00 1.20
N ARG A 98 11.05 3.86 0.19
CA ARG A 98 11.23 3.43 -1.19
C ARG A 98 12.69 3.16 -1.49
N ARG A 99 12.93 2.07 -2.23
CA ARG A 99 14.21 1.68 -2.80
C ARG A 99 14.10 1.75 -4.31
N CYS A 100 14.98 2.49 -4.94
CA CYS A 100 14.93 2.75 -6.36
C CYS A 100 16.25 2.37 -7.01
N GLY A 101 16.20 1.71 -8.17
CA GLY A 101 17.39 1.48 -8.98
C GLY A 101 17.90 2.79 -9.59
N ILE A 102 19.22 2.98 -9.65
CA ILE A 102 19.82 4.19 -10.23
C ILE A 102 19.50 4.40 -11.73
N ASN A 103 19.15 3.32 -12.43
CA ASN A 103 18.82 3.33 -13.86
C ASN A 103 17.31 3.36 -14.13
N GLU A 104 16.48 3.42 -13.09
CA GLU A 104 15.03 3.34 -13.20
C GLU A 104 14.39 4.71 -12.92
N LYS A 105 13.29 5.01 -13.61
CA LYS A 105 12.44 6.13 -13.24
C LYS A 105 11.63 5.71 -12.03
N CYS A 106 12.09 6.11 -10.86
CA CYS A 106 11.48 5.76 -9.59
C CYS A 106 11.34 7.03 -8.76
N ASP A 107 10.12 7.25 -8.27
CA ASP A 107 9.84 8.39 -7.42
C ASP A 107 9.13 7.96 -6.14
N ALA A 108 9.31 8.74 -5.07
CA ALA A 108 8.60 8.63 -3.82
C ALA A 108 7.58 9.76 -3.66
N MET A 109 6.47 9.46 -2.99
CA MET A 109 5.41 10.43 -2.72
C MET A 109 5.88 11.59 -1.84
N ALA A 110 6.69 11.29 -0.81
CA ALA A 110 7.34 12.28 0.03
C ALA A 110 8.87 12.14 -0.12
N LYS A 111 9.52 13.24 -0.50
CA LYS A 111 10.95 13.26 -0.85
C LYS A 111 11.85 13.31 0.39
N ALA A 112 12.95 12.56 0.33
CA ALA A 112 14.05 12.68 1.28
C ALA A 112 14.82 13.99 1.07
N ALA A 113 14.91 14.77 2.14
CA ALA A 113 15.87 15.85 2.26
C ALA A 113 17.13 15.30 2.94
N MET A 114 18.28 15.39 2.26
CA MET A 114 19.58 15.00 2.81
C MET A 114 20.28 16.23 3.39
N PRO A 115 20.41 16.35 4.73
CA PRO A 115 21.12 17.46 5.34
C PRO A 115 22.61 17.39 4.98
N PRO A 116 23.28 18.51 4.67
CA PRO A 116 24.72 18.51 4.35
C PRO A 116 25.61 17.95 5.47
N ALA A 117 25.19 18.11 6.73
CA ALA A 117 25.90 17.61 7.90
C ALA A 117 25.77 16.09 8.09
N GLU A 118 24.68 15.49 7.62
CA GLU A 118 24.35 14.07 7.84
C GLU A 118 23.73 13.45 6.57
N PRO A 119 24.53 13.26 5.50
CA PRO A 119 24.01 12.84 4.19
C PRO A 119 23.43 11.41 4.19
N TRP A 120 23.75 10.61 5.21
CA TRP A 120 23.28 9.22 5.39
C TRP A 120 22.02 9.10 6.24
N THR A 121 21.50 10.23 6.72
CA THR A 121 20.35 10.30 7.64
C THR A 121 19.29 11.22 7.05
N PRO A 122 18.63 10.80 5.94
CA PRO A 122 17.61 11.60 5.30
C PRO A 122 16.44 11.92 6.25
N LYS A 123 15.87 13.10 6.05
CA LYS A 123 14.65 13.57 6.71
C LYS A 123 13.52 13.64 5.70
N VAL A 124 12.37 13.06 6.04
CA VAL A 124 11.18 13.06 5.19
C VAL A 124 10.01 13.61 5.97
N THR A 125 9.34 14.61 5.41
CA THR A 125 8.14 15.20 6.03
C THR A 125 6.90 14.63 5.37
N VAL A 126 5.97 14.12 6.18
CA VAL A 126 4.71 13.52 5.74
C VAL A 126 3.55 14.22 6.46
N PRO A 127 2.43 14.52 5.77
CA PRO A 127 1.24 15.05 6.43
C PRO A 127 0.69 14.07 7.46
N TYR A 128 0.19 14.60 8.58
CA TYR A 128 -0.24 13.83 9.74
C TYR A 128 -1.41 14.50 10.45
N ALA A 129 -2.49 13.76 10.69
CA ALA A 129 -3.70 14.25 11.36
C ALA A 129 -4.01 13.53 12.68
N GLY A 130 -3.03 12.84 13.27
CA GLY A 130 -3.18 12.16 14.56
C GLY A 130 -3.44 10.65 14.45
N GLU A 131 -3.27 10.08 13.27
CA GLU A 131 -3.42 8.64 13.03
C GLU A 131 -2.35 7.81 13.73
N LYS A 132 -2.57 6.49 13.81
CA LYS A 132 -1.51 5.57 14.20
C LYS A 132 -0.47 5.48 13.07
N VAL A 133 0.81 5.72 13.35
CA VAL A 133 1.87 5.60 12.33
C VAL A 133 2.39 4.16 12.28
N VAL A 134 2.34 3.55 11.10
CA VAL A 134 2.86 2.20 10.86
C VAL A 134 3.89 2.25 9.74
N LEU A 135 5.14 1.92 10.06
CA LEU A 135 6.19 1.76 9.08
C LEU A 135 6.22 0.30 8.60
N VAL A 136 6.10 0.13 7.29
CA VAL A 136 6.09 -1.15 6.61
C VAL A 136 7.50 -1.42 6.07
N TYR A 137 8.06 -2.56 6.46
CA TYR A 137 9.29 -3.11 5.92
C TYR A 137 8.99 -4.35 5.07
N SER A 138 9.97 -4.81 4.30
CA SER A 138 9.85 -6.04 3.51
C SER A 138 9.65 -7.31 4.37
N ASP A 139 10.11 -7.28 5.63
CA ASP A 139 10.12 -8.42 6.55
C ASP A 139 9.20 -8.26 7.77
N SER A 140 8.72 -7.04 8.03
CA SER A 140 7.93 -6.75 9.24
C SER A 140 7.15 -5.43 9.12
N GLU A 141 6.23 -5.21 10.03
CA GLU A 141 5.59 -3.90 10.24
C GLU A 141 5.90 -3.42 11.67
N GLU A 142 6.09 -2.12 11.83
CA GLU A 142 6.36 -1.51 13.13
C GLU A 142 5.43 -0.32 13.35
N THR A 143 4.76 -0.29 14.50
CA THR A 143 4.03 0.90 14.92
C THR A 143 4.99 1.85 15.63
N LEU A 144 4.98 3.11 15.21
CA LEU A 144 5.79 4.18 15.80
C LEU A 144 4.87 5.26 16.40
N THR A 145 5.37 5.93 17.44
CA THR A 145 4.67 7.04 18.10
C THR A 145 5.45 8.34 17.84
N PRO A 146 4.86 9.30 17.11
CA PRO A 146 5.46 10.62 16.84
C PRO A 146 5.47 11.55 18.05
#